data_AF-A0A969ID52-F1
#
_entry.id   AF-A0A969ID52-F1
#
_cell.length_a   1.000
_cell.length_b   1.000
_cell.length_c   1.000
_cell.angle_alpha   90.00
_cell.angle_beta   90.00
_cell.angle_gamma   90.00
#
_symmetry.space_group_name_H-M   'P 1'
#
loop_
_entity.id
_entity.type
_entity.pdbx_description
1 polymer ?
#
loop_
_entity_poly.entity_id
_entity_poly.type
_entity_poly.pdbx_seq_one_letter_code
_entity_poly.pdbx_strand_id
1 'polypeptide(L)'
;MNGYSIGLNTDLEYKKLFFSSQSQYSASVNDRYQNFFFAWSELGYKPLKWFYAGVALQNTHMHKSNAKWEPGLLVGLEFDRLSIPMYALSPASESRYFIIGINFIWSGRKKTNSRPGPTLHIETP
;
A
#
# COMPACT_ATOMS: atom_id res chain seq x y z
N MET A 1 8.61 5.08 26.29
CA MET A 1 7.74 5.89 25.42
C MET A 1 6.53 5.04 25.11
N ASN A 2 5.37 5.42 25.63
CA ASN A 2 4.14 4.65 25.46
C ASN A 2 3.22 5.43 24.52
N GLY A 3 2.77 4.79 23.46
CA GLY A 3 1.88 5.36 22.47
C GLY A 3 1.11 4.24 21.78
N TYR A 4 0.01 4.60 21.14
CA TYR A 4 -0.79 3.71 20.32
C TYR A 4 -0.89 4.27 18.91
N SER A 5 -0.88 3.39 17.93
CA SER A 5 -1.10 3.74 16.53
C SER A 5 -2.20 2.87 15.97
N ILE A 6 -3.09 3.47 15.20
CA ILE A 6 -4.12 2.78 14.43
C ILE A 6 -3.95 3.13 12.97
N GLY A 7 -3.94 2.10 12.13
CA GLY A 7 -3.89 2.23 10.68
C GLY A 7 -5.18 1.71 10.06
N LEU A 8 -5.66 2.38 9.02
CA LEU A 8 -6.78 1.95 8.19
C LEU A 8 -6.33 1.96 6.73
N ASN A 9 -6.48 0.81 6.07
CA ASN A 9 -6.25 0.65 4.63
C ASN A 9 -7.59 0.33 3.96
N THR A 10 -7.89 1.04 2.87
CA THR A 10 -9.08 0.86 2.05
C THR A 10 -8.66 0.72 0.60
N ASP A 11 -9.01 -0.40 -0.02
CA ASP A 11 -8.75 -0.64 -1.43
C ASP A 11 -10.07 -0.92 -2.15
N LEU A 12 -10.32 -0.21 -3.23
CA LEU A 12 -11.50 -0.32 -4.07
C LEU A 12 -11.07 -0.45 -5.53
N GLU A 13 -11.48 -1.54 -6.16
CA GLU A 13 -11.26 -1.75 -7.58
C GLU A 13 -12.61 -1.82 -8.29
N TYR A 14 -12.78 -1.00 -9.33
CA TYR A 14 -13.97 -1.04 -10.17
C TYR A 14 -13.60 -0.96 -11.64
N LYS A 15 -13.71 -2.11 -12.34
CA LYS A 15 -13.32 -2.29 -13.74
C LYS A 15 -11.84 -1.95 -13.97
N LYS A 16 -11.60 -0.74 -14.49
CA LYS A 16 -10.27 -0.21 -14.79
C LYS A 16 -9.91 0.94 -13.86
N LEU A 17 -10.78 1.32 -12.93
CA LEU A 17 -10.49 2.33 -11.93
C LEU A 17 -10.06 1.64 -10.64
N PHE A 18 -9.09 2.22 -9.95
CA PHE A 18 -8.70 1.81 -8.62
C PHE A 18 -8.65 3.04 -7.71
N PHE A 19 -9.01 2.82 -6.47
CA PHE A 19 -8.84 3.77 -5.38
C PHE A 19 -8.20 3.04 -4.22
N SER A 20 -7.10 3.56 -3.70
CA SER A 20 -6.46 3.06 -2.49
C SER A 20 -6.30 4.21 -1.50
N SER A 21 -6.56 3.96 -0.23
CA SER A 21 -6.38 4.95 0.83
C SER A 21 -5.83 4.29 2.08
N GLN A 22 -4.69 4.80 2.52
CA GLN A 22 -4.05 4.42 3.77
C GLN A 22 -4.08 5.63 4.70
N SER A 23 -4.54 5.44 5.92
CA SER A 23 -4.44 6.44 6.97
C SER A 23 -3.87 5.83 8.23
N GLN A 24 -3.06 6.61 8.95
CA GLN A 24 -2.47 6.23 10.21
C GLN A 24 -2.67 7.38 11.20
N TYR A 25 -3.19 7.03 12.37
CA TYR A 25 -3.27 7.93 13.51
C TYR A 25 -2.39 7.39 14.63
N SER A 26 -1.42 8.17 15.06
CA SER A 26 -0.50 7.84 16.14
C SER A 26 -0.69 8.83 17.28
N ALA A 27 -0.91 8.31 18.49
CA ALA A 27 -1.08 9.11 19.70
C ALA A 27 -0.13 8.66 20.82
N SER A 28 0.41 9.64 21.53
CA SER A 28 1.34 9.42 22.64
C SER A 28 0.63 9.58 23.97
N VAL A 29 0.85 8.65 24.90
CA VAL A 29 0.18 8.61 26.21
C VAL A 29 0.74 9.68 27.16
N ASN A 30 2.03 10.01 27.04
CA ASN A 30 2.70 10.98 27.91
C ASN A 30 2.74 12.41 27.36
N ASP A 31 2.53 12.59 26.05
CA ASP A 31 2.64 13.91 25.43
C ASP A 31 1.67 14.08 24.26
N ARG A 32 0.55 14.76 24.51
CA ARG A 32 -0.49 15.03 23.50
C ARG A 32 0.03 15.88 22.33
N TYR A 33 1.16 16.57 22.47
CA TYR A 33 1.77 17.35 21.39
C TYR A 33 2.44 16.49 20.31
N GLN A 34 2.63 15.19 20.55
CA GLN A 34 3.23 14.25 19.60
C GLN A 34 2.19 13.49 18.75
N ASN A 35 0.91 13.85 18.85
CA ASN A 35 -0.13 13.21 18.05
C ASN A 35 0.02 13.57 16.57
N PHE A 36 0.06 12.55 15.72
CA PHE A 36 0.30 12.69 14.30
C PHE A 36 -0.73 11.89 13.50
N PHE A 37 -1.29 12.53 12.49
CA PHE A 37 -2.15 11.89 11.52
C PHE A 37 -1.53 11.99 10.13
N PHE A 38 -1.48 10.87 9.45
CA PHE A 38 -1.02 10.76 8.07
C PHE A 38 -2.10 10.04 7.27
N ALA A 39 -2.41 10.57 6.09
CA ALA A 39 -3.24 9.89 5.13
C ALA A 39 -2.62 10.01 3.74
N TRP A 40 -2.69 8.92 3.01
CA TRP A 40 -2.24 8.79 1.64
C TRP A 40 -3.38 8.19 0.85
N SER A 41 -3.79 8.84 -0.23
CA SER A 41 -4.86 8.35 -1.09
C SER A 41 -4.43 8.39 -2.54
N GLU A 42 -4.81 7.36 -3.29
CA GLU A 42 -4.48 7.14 -4.68
C GLU A 42 -5.77 6.88 -5.42
N LEU A 43 -5.94 7.56 -6.55
CA LEU A 43 -7.03 7.31 -7.47
C LEU A 43 -6.45 7.22 -8.86
N GLY A 44 -6.66 6.11 -9.55
CA GLY A 44 -6.11 5.95 -10.88
C GLY A 44 -6.92 5.05 -11.79
N TYR A 45 -6.47 5.02 -13.02
CA TYR A 45 -7.03 4.25 -14.11
C TYR A 45 -5.95 3.32 -14.68
N LYS A 46 -6.30 2.04 -14.77
CA LYS A 46 -5.49 0.94 -15.27
C LYS A 46 -6.03 0.49 -16.64
N PRO A 47 -5.64 1.15 -17.75
CA PRO A 47 -6.08 0.76 -19.09
C PRO A 47 -5.54 -0.60 -19.51
N LEU A 48 -4.34 -0.94 -19.04
CA LEU A 48 -3.54 -2.09 -19.42
C LEU A 48 -3.18 -2.88 -18.16
N LYS A 49 -2.95 -4.19 -18.30
CA LYS A 49 -2.56 -5.04 -17.15
C LYS A 49 -1.23 -4.65 -16.51
N TRP A 50 -0.37 -3.94 -17.27
CA TRP A 50 0.99 -3.59 -16.85
C TRP A 50 1.19 -2.10 -16.55
N PHE A 51 0.17 -1.26 -16.80
CA PHE A 51 0.31 0.18 -16.68
C PHE A 51 -0.93 0.81 -16.08
N TYR A 52 -0.72 1.70 -15.13
CA TYR A 52 -1.75 2.57 -14.59
C TYR A 52 -1.22 3.99 -14.40
N ALA A 53 -2.13 4.95 -14.43
CA ALA A 53 -1.85 6.34 -14.14
C ALA A 53 -3.01 6.97 -13.37
N GLY A 54 -2.73 8.00 -12.61
CA GLY A 54 -3.71 8.62 -11.74
C GLY A 54 -3.15 9.81 -10.97
N VAL A 55 -3.81 10.08 -9.86
CA VAL A 55 -3.44 11.12 -8.91
C VAL A 55 -3.22 10.50 -7.54
N ALA A 56 -2.31 11.09 -6.79
CA ALA A 56 -2.08 10.78 -5.39
C ALA A 56 -2.33 12.05 -4.57
N LEU A 57 -2.77 11.87 -3.33
CA LEU A 57 -2.97 12.95 -2.38
C LEU A 57 -2.39 12.51 -1.05
N GLN A 58 -1.36 13.24 -0.62
CA GLN A 58 -0.82 13.12 0.72
C GLN A 58 -1.45 14.20 1.60
N ASN A 59 -1.96 13.78 2.76
CA ASN A 59 -2.42 14.67 3.81
C ASN A 59 -1.64 14.37 5.09
N THR A 60 -0.94 15.39 5.58
CA THR A 60 -0.15 15.29 6.80
C THR A 60 -0.68 16.31 7.81
N HIS A 61 -1.13 15.83 8.97
CA HIS A 61 -1.61 16.67 10.05
C HIS A 61 -0.82 16.39 11.34
N MET A 62 -0.02 17.38 11.74
CA MET A 62 0.70 17.40 13.02
C MET A 62 -0.05 18.25 14.03
N HIS A 63 -0.09 17.84 15.30
CA HIS A 63 -0.69 18.65 16.37
C HIS A 63 -0.06 20.06 16.38
N LYS A 64 -0.89 21.12 16.35
CA LYS A 64 -0.56 22.57 16.16
C LYS A 64 -0.18 23.03 14.74
N SER A 65 -0.10 22.18 13.73
CA SER A 65 0.15 22.61 12.34
C SER A 65 -1.12 22.56 11.48
N ASN A 66 -1.23 23.46 10.51
CA ASN A 66 -2.27 23.36 9.49
C ASN A 66 -2.08 22.05 8.72
N ALA A 67 -3.20 21.38 8.39
CA ALA A 67 -3.15 20.19 7.54
C ALA A 67 -2.46 20.54 6.20
N LYS A 68 -1.39 19.81 5.88
CA LYS A 68 -0.65 19.98 4.64
C LYS A 68 -1.20 18.99 3.62
N TRP A 69 -1.77 19.53 2.55
CA TRP A 69 -2.30 18.77 1.43
C TRP A 69 -1.33 18.88 0.27
N GLU A 70 -0.81 17.75 -0.18
CA GLU A 70 0.18 17.66 -1.24
C GLU A 70 -0.39 16.75 -2.34
N PRO A 71 -1.11 17.32 -3.32
CA PRO A 71 -1.58 16.56 -4.47
C PRO A 71 -0.39 16.24 -5.39
N GLY A 72 -0.47 15.10 -6.05
CA GLY A 72 0.52 14.65 -7.00
C GLY A 72 -0.04 13.77 -8.09
N LEU A 73 0.83 13.45 -9.04
CA LEU A 73 0.56 12.51 -10.11
C LEU A 73 1.13 11.14 -9.74
N LEU A 74 0.44 10.10 -10.18
CA LEU A 74 0.83 8.71 -9.99
C LEU A 74 0.93 8.04 -11.37
N VAL A 75 2.02 7.32 -11.59
CA VAL A 75 2.17 6.39 -12.71
C VAL A 75 2.80 5.13 -12.16
N GLY A 76 2.33 3.96 -12.56
CA GLY A 76 2.95 2.72 -12.13
C GLY A 76 2.96 1.64 -13.19
N LEU A 77 3.94 0.77 -13.02
CA LEU A 77 4.15 -0.40 -13.85
C LEU A 77 3.91 -1.65 -13.02
N GLU A 78 3.04 -2.54 -13.50
CA GLU A 78 2.75 -3.82 -12.87
C GLU A 78 3.26 -4.98 -13.73
N PHE A 79 4.09 -5.82 -13.14
CA PHE A 79 4.46 -7.12 -13.64
C PHE A 79 3.97 -8.17 -12.64
N ASP A 80 3.83 -9.42 -13.08
CA ASP A 80 3.22 -10.53 -12.31
C ASP A 80 3.64 -10.62 -10.83
N ARG A 81 4.89 -10.26 -10.50
CA ARG A 81 5.40 -10.27 -9.12
C ARG A 81 6.07 -8.96 -8.68
N LEU A 82 6.05 -7.94 -9.53
CA LEU A 82 6.79 -6.71 -9.33
C LEU A 82 5.91 -5.52 -9.68
N SER A 83 5.70 -4.61 -8.74
CA SER A 83 4.99 -3.35 -8.99
C SER A 83 5.91 -2.18 -8.67
N ILE A 84 6.00 -1.24 -9.61
CA ILE A 84 6.86 -0.06 -9.53
C ILE A 84 5.96 1.18 -9.64
N PRO A 85 5.42 1.68 -8.52
CA PRO A 85 4.74 2.97 -8.49
C PRO A 85 5.75 4.12 -8.51
N MET A 86 5.41 5.18 -9.21
CA MET A 86 6.16 6.43 -9.29
C MET A 86 5.22 7.60 -9.04
N TYR A 87 5.63 8.52 -8.18
CA TYR A 87 4.85 9.67 -7.77
C TYR A 87 5.62 10.96 -8.04
N ALA A 88 4.90 11.97 -8.49
CA ALA A 88 5.37 13.34 -8.58
C ALA A 88 4.47 14.23 -7.70
N LEU A 89 4.93 14.56 -6.50
CA LEU A 89 4.16 15.33 -5.51
C LEU A 89 4.48 16.82 -5.62
N SER A 90 3.46 17.64 -5.37
CA SER A 90 3.53 19.09 -5.49
C SER A 90 4.13 19.58 -6.83
N PRO A 91 3.71 19.02 -7.99
CA PRO A 91 4.32 19.37 -9.29
C PRO A 91 4.13 20.84 -9.68
N ALA A 92 3.12 21.50 -9.09
CA ALA A 92 2.81 22.92 -9.30
C ALA A 92 3.50 23.86 -8.31
N SER A 93 4.30 23.35 -7.36
CA SER A 93 4.99 24.15 -6.34
C SER A 93 6.51 24.10 -6.51
N GLU A 94 7.23 25.04 -5.89
CA GLU A 94 8.69 25.08 -5.94
C GLU A 94 9.34 23.87 -5.24
N SER A 95 8.65 23.29 -4.26
CA SER A 95 9.10 22.11 -3.50
C SER A 95 8.61 20.80 -4.11
N ARG A 96 8.86 20.58 -5.41
CA ARG A 96 8.51 19.31 -6.08
C ARG A 96 9.42 18.18 -5.61
N TYR A 97 8.86 16.98 -5.41
CA TYR A 97 9.65 15.79 -5.11
C TYR A 97 9.04 14.56 -5.76
N PHE A 98 9.90 13.57 -5.99
CA PHE A 98 9.55 12.33 -6.67
C PHE A 98 9.78 11.15 -5.74
N ILE A 99 8.85 10.21 -5.75
CA ILE A 99 8.93 8.97 -4.99
C ILE A 99 8.85 7.82 -5.99
N ILE A 100 9.77 6.86 -5.87
CA ILE A 100 9.76 5.63 -6.66
C ILE A 100 9.73 4.47 -5.68
N GLY A 101 8.70 3.64 -5.77
CA GLY A 101 8.53 2.44 -4.97
C GLY A 101 8.88 1.18 -5.74
N ILE A 102 9.23 0.12 -5.01
CA ILE A 102 9.42 -1.22 -5.55
C ILE A 102 8.68 -2.18 -4.62
N ASN A 103 7.65 -2.84 -5.15
CA ASN A 103 6.89 -3.87 -4.45
C ASN A 103 7.16 -5.21 -5.12
N PHE A 104 7.71 -6.17 -4.37
CA PHE A 104 7.96 -7.52 -4.88
C PHE A 104 7.16 -8.55 -4.08
N ILE A 105 6.30 -9.30 -4.78
CA ILE A 105 5.49 -10.36 -4.17
C ILE A 105 6.23 -11.69 -4.32
N TRP A 106 6.75 -12.20 -3.21
CA TRP A 106 7.38 -13.51 -3.17
C TRP A 106 6.36 -14.59 -2.80
N SER A 107 5.86 -15.33 -3.79
CA SER A 107 5.09 -16.56 -3.56
C SER A 107 6.06 -17.73 -3.39
N GLY A 108 6.41 -18.05 -2.15
CA GLY A 108 7.07 -19.30 -1.82
C GLY A 108 6.12 -20.47 -2.05
N ARG A 109 6.21 -21.15 -3.21
CA ARG A 109 5.54 -22.46 -3.37
C ARG A 109 6.13 -23.42 -2.34
N LYS A 110 5.39 -23.72 -1.26
CA LYS A 110 5.61 -24.97 -0.53
C LYS A 110 5.19 -26.10 -1.45
N LYS A 111 6.17 -26.79 -2.05
CA LYS A 111 5.96 -28.15 -2.57
C LYS A 111 5.56 -29.02 -1.38
N THR A 112 4.26 -29.24 -1.19
CA THR A 112 3.80 -30.34 -0.36
C THR A 112 4.18 -31.62 -1.10
N ASN A 113 5.24 -32.26 -0.64
CA ASN A 113 5.63 -33.58 -1.10
C ASN A 113 4.65 -34.56 -0.43
N SER A 114 3.52 -34.81 -1.08
CA SER A 114 2.58 -35.86 -0.67
C SER A 114 3.30 -37.19 -0.87
N ARG A 115 3.97 -37.69 0.18
CA ARG A 115 4.44 -39.07 0.21
C ARG A 115 3.19 -39.96 0.10
N PRO A 116 3.14 -40.95 -0.81
CA PRO A 116 2.06 -41.93 -0.79
C PRO A 116 2.07 -42.61 0.58
N GLY A 117 0.90 -42.61 1.24
CA GLY A 117 0.72 -43.31 2.51
C GLY A 117 0.93 -44.83 2.34
N PRO A 118 1.29 -45.55 3.40
CA PRO A 118 1.54 -47.00 3.32
C PRO A 118 0.26 -47.73 2.88
N THR A 119 0.35 -48.48 1.78
CA THR A 119 -0.66 -49.43 1.35
C THR A 119 -0.72 -50.58 2.36
N LEU A 120 -1.79 -50.64 3.14
CA LEU A 120 -2.12 -51.81 3.95
C LEU A 120 -2.55 -52.94 3.02
N HIS A 121 -1.67 -53.91 2.79
CA HIS A 121 -2.04 -55.20 2.25
C HIS A 121 -2.79 -55.97 3.32
N ILE A 122 -4.12 -56.08 3.17
CA ILE A 122 -4.92 -57.01 3.95
C ILE A 122 -4.85 -58.35 3.23
N GLU A 123 -4.04 -59.27 3.74
CA GLU A 123 -4.12 -60.68 3.37
C GLU A 123 -5.38 -61.26 4.04
N THR A 124 -6.36 -61.67 3.22
CA THR A 124 -7.49 -62.50 3.68
C THR A 124 -7.10 -63.98 3.59
N PRO A 125 -7.49 -64.82 4.59
CA PRO A 125 -7.17 -66.23 4.65
C PRO A 125 -7.88 -67.09 3.59
#